data_AF-A0A2V5YIV6-F1
#
_entry.id   AF-A0A2V5YIV6-F1
#
_cell.length_a   1.000
_cell.length_b   1.000
_cell.length_c   1.000
_cell.angle_alpha   90.00
_cell.angle_beta   90.00
_cell.angle_gamma   90.00
#
_symmetry.space_group_name_H-M   'P 1'
#
loop_
_entity.id
_entity.type
_entity.pdbx_description
1 polymer ?
#
loop_
_entity_poly.entity_id
_entity_poly.type
_entity_poly.pdbx_seq_one_letter_code
_entity_poly.pdbx_strand_id
1 'polypeptide(L)'
;NIERLLEELSKSGALQAAVWKVIHVAGTNGKGSVCAMMDSICRAQGYRTGLFTSPHLVTFRERIRMNGDMISEEAVADGLTSIRDLVANWDPHPTFFEVVTALALKHFSDRKVEVVILETGLGGRLDATNAIQSDVSVITPIHFDHEKWLGKTISEIAAEKAGIIKPGSTRG
;
A
#
# COMPACT_ATOMS: atom_id res chain seq x y z
N ASN A 1 -7.30 1.14 -12.33
CA ASN A 1 -8.48 0.42 -11.81
C ASN A 1 -8.59 0.49 -10.29
N ILE A 2 -7.49 0.71 -9.56
CA ILE A 2 -7.50 0.77 -8.09
C ILE A 2 -8.51 1.76 -7.51
N GLU A 3 -8.62 2.99 -8.02
CA GLU A 3 -9.58 3.98 -7.50
C GLU A 3 -11.02 3.47 -7.58
N ARG A 4 -11.41 2.96 -8.75
CA ARG A 4 -12.71 2.29 -8.96
C ARG A 4 -12.90 1.11 -7.99
N LEU A 5 -11.85 0.33 -7.73
CA LEU A 5 -11.94 -0.85 -6.84
C LEU A 5 -12.17 -0.42 -5.39
N LEU A 6 -11.46 0.60 -4.92
CA LEU A 6 -11.65 1.16 -3.60
C LEU A 6 -13.03 1.82 -3.46
N GLU A 7 -13.53 2.46 -4.51
CA GLU A 7 -14.88 3.03 -4.54
C GLU A 7 -15.95 1.94 -4.41
N GLU A 8 -15.88 0.85 -5.19
CA GLU A 8 -16.84 -0.25 -5.10
C GLU A 8 -16.77 -1.00 -3.77
N LEU A 9 -15.56 -1.18 -3.21
CA LEU A 9 -15.41 -1.71 -1.85
C LEU A 9 -16.04 -0.77 -0.81
N SER A 10 -15.95 0.54 -1.02
CA SER A 10 -16.59 1.51 -0.12
C SER A 10 -18.12 1.47 -0.22
N LYS A 11 -18.67 1.40 -1.44
CA LYS A 11 -20.12 1.27 -1.69
C LYS A 11 -20.71 0.00 -1.08
N SER A 12 -19.98 -1.11 -1.13
CA SER A 12 -20.40 -2.38 -0.51
C SER A 12 -20.27 -2.40 1.02
N GLY A 13 -19.68 -1.37 1.62
CA GLY A 13 -19.39 -1.31 3.07
C GLY A 13 -18.19 -2.17 3.49
N ALA A 14 -17.52 -2.84 2.54
CA ALA A 14 -16.31 -3.63 2.78
C ALA A 14 -15.08 -2.77 3.11
N LEU A 15 -15.07 -1.52 2.65
CA LEU A 15 -14.07 -0.52 3.00
C LEU A 15 -14.78 0.68 3.65
N GLN A 16 -14.64 0.84 4.96
CA GLN A 16 -15.26 1.97 5.64
C GLN A 16 -14.33 3.17 5.61
N ALA A 17 -14.92 4.37 5.66
CA ALA A 17 -14.20 5.62 5.84
C ALA A 17 -13.49 5.60 7.21
N ALA A 18 -12.26 5.11 7.20
CA ALA A 18 -11.41 5.07 8.37
C ALA A 18 -10.51 6.29 8.35
N VAL A 19 -10.45 7.01 9.48
CA VAL A 19 -9.48 8.08 9.68
C VAL A 19 -8.15 7.42 10.03
N TRP A 20 -7.43 6.97 9.02
CA TRP A 20 -6.08 6.46 9.18
C TRP A 20 -5.09 7.60 9.23
N LYS A 21 -3.99 7.39 9.96
CA LYS A 21 -2.73 8.08 9.69
C LYS A 21 -1.91 7.24 8.72
N VAL A 22 -1.61 7.78 7.55
CA VAL A 22 -0.96 7.05 6.47
C VAL A 22 0.47 7.52 6.29
N ILE A 23 1.39 6.57 6.40
CA ILE A 23 2.81 6.72 6.08
C ILE A 23 3.05 6.00 4.77
N HIS A 24 3.52 6.71 3.75
CA HIS A 24 3.74 6.14 2.42
C HIS A 24 5.22 6.21 2.05
N VAL A 25 5.81 5.07 1.69
CA VAL A 25 7.24 4.91 1.47
C VAL A 25 7.53 4.49 0.04
N ALA A 26 8.28 5.33 -0.67
CA ALA A 26 8.82 5.06 -2.00
C ALA A 26 10.35 5.10 -2.01
N GLY A 27 10.96 4.69 -3.11
CA GLY A 27 12.42 4.66 -3.27
C GLY A 27 12.90 3.47 -4.10
N THR A 28 14.20 3.37 -4.33
CA THR A 28 14.79 2.21 -5.01
C THR A 28 15.10 1.12 -3.99
N ASN A 29 15.88 1.45 -2.96
CA ASN A 29 16.35 0.49 -1.95
C ASN A 29 15.94 0.88 -0.53
N GLY A 30 15.76 -0.11 0.34
CA GLY A 30 15.54 0.10 1.77
C GLY A 30 14.09 0.43 2.18
N LYS A 31 13.16 0.50 1.23
CA LYS A 31 11.72 0.72 1.47
C LYS A 31 11.16 -0.20 2.56
N GLY A 32 11.18 -1.52 2.34
CA GLY A 32 10.70 -2.51 3.31
C GLY A 32 11.35 -2.42 4.70
N SER A 33 12.66 -2.13 4.78
CA SER A 33 13.34 -1.92 6.07
C SER A 33 12.83 -0.69 6.80
N VAL A 34 12.65 0.43 6.10
CA VAL A 34 12.06 1.65 6.67
C VAL A 34 10.63 1.39 7.12
N CYS A 35 9.82 0.72 6.30
CA CYS A 35 8.45 0.36 6.68
C CYS A 35 8.41 -0.50 7.94
N ALA A 36 9.28 -1.50 8.07
CA ALA A 36 9.38 -2.36 9.25
C ALA A 36 9.82 -1.58 10.50
N MET A 37 10.76 -0.64 10.38
CA MET A 37 11.18 0.22 11.48
C MET A 37 10.05 1.13 11.95
N MET A 38 9.32 1.75 11.02
CA MET A 38 8.18 2.61 11.33
C MET A 38 7.05 1.84 12.00
N ASP A 39 6.74 0.64 11.49
CA ASP A 39 5.74 -0.26 12.10
C ASP A 39 6.14 -0.61 13.54
N SER A 40 7.40 -0.97 13.76
CA SER A 40 7.91 -1.29 15.09
C SER A 40 7.80 -0.11 16.07
N ILE A 41 8.11 1.10 15.62
CA ILE A 41 8.00 2.31 16.46
C ILE A 41 6.53 2.60 16.78
N CYS A 42 5.65 2.58 15.80
CA CYS A 42 4.22 2.85 16.02
C CYS A 42 3.59 1.81 16.96
N ARG A 43 3.92 0.53 16.81
CA ARG A 43 3.46 -0.53 17.73
C ARG A 43 4.00 -0.33 19.15
N ALA A 44 5.27 0.05 19.30
CA ALA A 44 5.85 0.34 20.61
C ALA A 44 5.17 1.52 21.33
N GLN A 45 4.54 2.42 20.58
CA GLN A 45 3.71 3.51 21.10
C GLN A 45 2.25 3.11 21.36
N GLY A 46 1.89 1.85 21.12
CA GLY A 46 0.55 1.31 21.39
C GLY A 46 -0.48 1.54 20.28
N TYR A 47 -0.07 2.06 19.11
CA TYR A 47 -0.98 2.19 17.97
C TYR A 47 -1.30 0.84 17.33
N ARG A 48 -2.55 0.67 16.89
CA ARG A 48 -2.90 -0.43 15.99
C ARG A 48 -2.35 -0.15 14.60
N THR A 49 -1.41 -0.96 14.13
CA THR A 49 -0.73 -0.76 12.85
C THR A 49 -1.19 -1.75 11.78
N GLY A 50 -1.23 -1.26 10.53
CA GLY A 50 -1.34 -2.07 9.33
C GLY A 50 -0.12 -1.81 8.45
N LEU A 51 0.62 -2.86 8.11
CA LEU A 51 1.83 -2.78 7.30
C LEU A 51 1.61 -3.51 5.98
N PHE A 52 1.81 -2.80 4.87
CA PHE A 52 1.76 -3.35 3.52
C PHE A 52 3.13 -3.26 2.83
N THR A 53 3.71 -4.41 2.47
CA THR A 53 5.07 -4.50 1.89
C THR A 53 5.13 -5.40 0.65
N SER A 54 6.17 -5.22 -0.17
CA SER A 54 6.39 -6.04 -1.36
C SER A 54 7.86 -6.12 -1.80
N PRO A 55 8.30 -7.22 -2.46
CA PRO A 55 7.61 -8.51 -2.62
C PRO A 55 7.58 -9.32 -1.31
N HIS A 56 6.98 -10.50 -1.34
CA HIS A 56 7.16 -11.51 -0.26
C HIS A 56 8.34 -12.42 -0.59
N LEU A 57 8.91 -13.07 0.44
CA LEU A 57 10.03 -13.99 0.31
C LEU A 57 9.58 -15.46 0.34
N VAL A 58 8.71 -15.84 1.26
CA VAL A 58 8.28 -17.23 1.46
C VAL A 58 6.77 -17.37 1.25
N THR A 59 5.97 -16.48 1.83
CA THR A 59 4.51 -16.55 1.76
C THR A 59 3.88 -15.21 1.41
N PHE A 60 2.85 -15.24 0.56
CA PHE A 60 2.06 -14.08 0.17
C PHE A 60 1.60 -13.24 1.37
N ARG A 61 1.30 -13.90 2.50
CA ARG A 61 0.82 -13.29 3.74
C ARG A 61 1.81 -12.29 4.33
N GLU A 62 3.11 -12.42 4.03
CA GLU A 62 4.13 -11.46 4.46
C GLU A 62 3.85 -10.04 4.00
N ARG A 63 3.10 -9.88 2.90
CA ARG A 63 2.74 -8.58 2.34
C ARG A 63 1.80 -7.78 3.22
N ILE A 64 1.02 -8.42 4.08
CA ILE A 64 -0.05 -7.78 4.87
C ILE A 64 0.11 -8.20 6.32
N ARG A 65 0.50 -7.24 7.17
CA ARG A 65 0.64 -7.46 8.61
C ARG A 65 -0.25 -6.51 9.40
N MET A 66 -0.82 -7.01 10.48
CA MET A 66 -1.54 -6.24 11.48
C MET A 66 -0.82 -6.43 12.82
N ASN A 67 -0.44 -5.33 13.47
CA ASN A 67 0.26 -5.37 14.75
C ASN A 67 1.50 -6.31 14.77
N GLY A 68 2.17 -6.47 13.62
CA GLY A 68 3.34 -7.34 13.44
C GLY A 68 3.00 -8.76 12.95
N ASP A 69 1.77 -9.20 13.08
CA ASP A 69 1.31 -10.54 12.69
C ASP A 69 0.82 -10.55 11.26
N MET A 70 1.14 -11.61 10.51
CA MET A 70 0.65 -11.79 9.14
C MET A 70 -0.86 -12.03 9.13
N ILE A 71 -1.55 -11.49 8.13
CA ILE A 71 -2.94 -11.86 7.79
C ILE A 71 -3.10 -13.38 7.78
N SER A 72 -4.22 -13.93 8.28
CA SER A 72 -4.46 -15.37 8.28
C SER A 72 -4.75 -15.91 6.87
N GLU A 73 -4.60 -17.22 6.67
CA GLU A 73 -4.87 -17.85 5.36
C GLU A 73 -6.35 -17.73 4.99
N GLU A 74 -7.23 -17.90 5.98
CA GLU A 74 -8.67 -17.76 5.84
C GLU A 74 -9.02 -16.31 5.43
N ALA A 75 -8.45 -15.32 6.12
CA ALA A 75 -8.69 -13.92 5.79
C ALA A 75 -8.17 -13.53 4.39
N VAL A 76 -7.07 -14.15 3.92
CA VAL A 76 -6.62 -14.00 2.54
C VAL A 76 -7.60 -14.63 1.57
N ALA A 77 -8.00 -15.88 1.80
CA ALA A 77 -8.90 -16.62 0.92
C ALA A 77 -10.26 -15.94 0.77
N ASP A 78 -10.87 -15.56 1.90
CA ASP A 78 -12.16 -14.87 1.95
C ASP A 78 -12.07 -13.49 1.26
N GLY A 79 -11.02 -12.73 1.58
CA GLY A 79 -10.79 -11.41 1.02
C GLY A 79 -10.59 -11.45 -0.50
N LEU A 80 -9.73 -12.34 -1.00
CA LEU A 80 -9.50 -12.51 -2.44
C LEU A 80 -10.75 -13.00 -3.17
N THR A 81 -11.50 -13.93 -2.58
CA THR A 81 -12.77 -14.41 -3.15
C THR A 81 -13.77 -13.26 -3.29
N SER A 82 -13.92 -12.44 -2.24
CA SER A 82 -14.83 -11.29 -2.28
C SER A 82 -14.44 -10.26 -3.34
N ILE A 83 -13.14 -9.96 -3.48
CA ILE A 83 -12.65 -9.00 -4.49
C ILE A 83 -12.82 -9.57 -5.89
N ARG A 84 -12.52 -10.87 -6.11
CA ARG A 84 -12.72 -11.55 -7.39
C ARG A 84 -14.16 -11.44 -7.85
N ASP A 85 -15.12 -11.74 -6.96
CA ASP A 85 -16.54 -11.72 -7.29
C ASP A 85 -17.01 -10.29 -7.60
N LEU A 86 -16.51 -9.28 -6.86
CA LEU A 86 -16.79 -7.87 -7.11
C LEU A 86 -16.34 -7.39 -8.50
N VAL A 87 -15.20 -7.90 -8.99
CA VAL A 87 -14.60 -7.46 -10.25
C VAL A 87 -14.81 -8.42 -11.42
N ALA A 88 -15.64 -9.45 -11.24
CA ALA A 88 -15.81 -10.54 -12.22
C ALA A 88 -16.17 -10.02 -13.63
N ASN A 89 -17.02 -9.00 -13.70
CA ASN A 89 -17.53 -8.42 -14.96
C ASN A 89 -16.75 -7.17 -15.43
N TRP A 90 -15.56 -6.92 -14.90
CA TRP A 90 -14.77 -5.75 -15.28
C TRP A 90 -13.95 -6.03 -16.53
N ASP A 91 -13.83 -5.02 -17.40
CA ASP A 91 -12.90 -5.01 -18.51
C ASP A 91 -12.26 -3.60 -18.61
N PRO A 92 -10.93 -3.46 -18.47
CA PRO A 92 -9.99 -4.51 -18.05
C PRO A 92 -10.15 -4.88 -16.56
N HIS A 93 -9.80 -6.10 -16.17
CA HIS A 93 -9.67 -6.49 -14.77
C HIS A 93 -8.57 -5.69 -14.05
N PRO A 94 -8.66 -5.50 -12.72
CA PRO A 94 -7.55 -4.96 -11.95
C PRO A 94 -6.33 -5.87 -12.00
N THR A 95 -5.15 -5.27 -11.96
CA THR A 95 -3.89 -6.03 -11.88
C THR A 95 -3.77 -6.75 -10.54
N PHE A 96 -2.89 -7.76 -10.47
CA PHE A 96 -2.56 -8.44 -9.21
C PHE A 96 -2.20 -7.45 -8.09
N PHE A 97 -1.38 -6.43 -8.39
CA PHE A 97 -0.96 -5.49 -7.36
C PHE A 97 -2.10 -4.59 -6.87
N GLU A 98 -3.03 -4.21 -7.76
CA GLU A 98 -4.25 -3.47 -7.37
C GLU A 98 -5.16 -4.33 -6.48
N VAL A 99 -5.38 -5.61 -6.81
CA VAL A 99 -6.17 -6.54 -5.98
C VAL A 99 -5.55 -6.72 -4.60
N VAL A 100 -4.24 -6.90 -4.53
CA VAL A 100 -3.53 -7.14 -3.26
C VAL A 100 -3.49 -5.87 -2.39
N THR A 101 -3.35 -4.70 -3.01
CA THR A 101 -3.47 -3.41 -2.32
C THR A 101 -4.87 -3.25 -1.72
N ALA A 102 -5.92 -3.54 -2.50
CA ALA A 102 -7.30 -3.48 -2.03
C ALA A 102 -7.58 -4.48 -0.90
N LEU A 103 -7.05 -5.70 -0.97
CA LEU A 103 -7.12 -6.70 0.10
C LEU A 103 -6.52 -6.17 1.41
N ALA A 104 -5.32 -5.57 1.34
CA ALA A 104 -4.64 -5.02 2.51
C ALA A 104 -5.48 -3.92 3.18
N LEU A 105 -5.97 -2.96 2.38
CA LEU A 105 -6.76 -1.84 2.86
C LEU A 105 -8.10 -2.29 3.46
N LYS A 106 -8.78 -3.24 2.82
CA LYS A 106 -9.98 -3.88 3.36
C LYS A 106 -9.68 -4.51 4.71
N HIS A 107 -8.61 -5.30 4.81
CA HIS A 107 -8.22 -5.96 6.05
C HIS A 107 -7.90 -4.97 7.18
N PHE A 108 -7.21 -3.86 6.87
CA PHE A 108 -6.92 -2.81 7.84
C PHE A 108 -8.17 -2.06 8.31
N SER A 109 -9.14 -1.86 7.41
CA SER A 109 -10.44 -1.25 7.72
C SER A 109 -11.24 -2.14 8.68
N ASP A 110 -11.40 -3.43 8.35
CA ASP A 110 -12.10 -4.42 9.17
C ASP A 110 -11.54 -4.51 10.60
N ARG A 111 -10.23 -4.26 10.74
CA ARG A 111 -9.48 -4.35 11.99
C ARG A 111 -9.27 -3.02 12.71
N LYS A 112 -9.85 -1.93 12.20
CA LYS A 112 -9.80 -0.59 12.82
C LYS A 112 -8.36 -0.13 13.12
N VAL A 113 -7.46 -0.38 12.18
CA VAL A 113 -6.08 0.14 12.23
C VAL A 113 -6.10 1.66 12.38
N GLU A 114 -5.13 2.20 13.13
CA GLU A 114 -4.96 3.63 13.35
C GLU A 114 -3.86 4.21 12.47
N VAL A 115 -2.76 3.47 12.29
CA VAL A 115 -1.62 3.85 11.45
C VAL A 115 -1.41 2.82 10.35
N VAL A 116 -1.48 3.26 9.09
CA VAL A 116 -1.20 2.42 7.92
C VAL A 116 0.14 2.82 7.33
N ILE A 117 1.01 1.84 7.11
CA ILE A 117 2.32 2.00 6.49
C ILE A 117 2.30 1.27 5.15
N LEU A 118 2.44 2.01 4.07
CA LEU A 118 2.37 1.51 2.70
C LEU A 118 3.75 1.60 2.04
N GLU A 119 4.25 0.48 1.54
CA GLU A 119 5.37 0.44 0.60
C GLU A 119 4.85 0.48 -0.85
N THR A 120 5.40 1.37 -1.68
CA THR A 120 5.14 1.33 -3.13
C THR A 120 5.71 0.05 -3.75
N GLY A 121 4.96 -0.58 -4.66
CA GLY A 121 5.45 -1.70 -5.45
C GLY A 121 6.44 -1.27 -6.53
N LEU A 122 6.07 -0.26 -7.32
CA LEU A 122 6.90 0.26 -8.41
C LEU A 122 6.72 1.77 -8.58
N GLY A 123 7.82 2.52 -8.62
CA GLY A 123 7.79 3.96 -8.82
C GLY A 123 7.14 4.69 -7.64
N GLY A 124 5.98 5.30 -7.88
CA GLY A 124 5.20 6.02 -6.87
C GLY A 124 3.94 6.66 -7.46
N ARG A 125 4.10 7.54 -8.44
CA ARG A 125 3.01 8.33 -9.06
C ARG A 125 1.84 7.48 -9.55
N LEU A 126 2.14 6.40 -10.26
CA LEU A 126 1.15 5.48 -10.85
C LEU A 126 1.01 4.16 -10.07
N ASP A 127 1.63 4.07 -8.88
CA ASP A 127 1.54 2.89 -8.04
C ASP A 127 0.14 2.76 -7.43
N ALA A 128 -0.37 1.54 -7.27
CA ALA A 128 -1.72 1.31 -6.72
C ALA A 128 -1.87 1.90 -5.30
N THR A 129 -0.79 1.90 -4.51
CA THR A 129 -0.81 2.46 -3.15
C THR A 129 -1.00 3.99 -3.14
N ASN A 130 -0.71 4.68 -4.25
CA ASN A 130 -0.84 6.13 -4.38
C ASN A 130 -2.28 6.62 -4.56
N ALA A 131 -3.24 5.69 -4.67
CA ALA A 131 -4.67 5.98 -4.56
C ALA A 131 -5.07 6.41 -3.14
N ILE A 132 -4.20 6.18 -2.14
CA ILE A 132 -4.44 6.56 -0.74
C ILE A 132 -3.77 7.90 -0.45
N GLN A 133 -4.51 8.79 0.20
CA GLN A 133 -3.96 10.05 0.69
C GLN A 133 -3.01 9.78 1.86
N SER A 134 -1.75 10.17 1.71
CA SER A 134 -0.71 10.05 2.75
C SER A 134 -0.69 11.29 3.66
N ASP A 135 -0.48 11.08 4.96
CA ASP A 135 -0.15 12.15 5.91
C ASP A 135 1.36 12.42 5.94
N VAL A 136 2.16 11.37 5.69
CA VAL A 136 3.63 11.44 5.66
C VAL A 136 4.13 10.67 4.45
N SER A 137 4.99 11.30 3.66
CA SER A 137 5.65 10.66 2.51
C SER A 137 7.15 10.52 2.79
N VAL A 138 7.69 9.32 2.54
CA VAL A 138 9.10 9.00 2.75
C VAL A 138 9.71 8.55 1.43
N ILE A 139 10.78 9.20 1.02
CA ILE A 139 11.57 8.81 -0.15
C ILE A 139 12.90 8.25 0.34
N THR A 140 13.06 6.94 0.24
CA THR A 140 14.31 6.22 0.48
C THR A 140 15.27 6.40 -0.72
N PRO A 141 16.56 6.01 -0.63
CA PRO A 141 17.54 6.29 -1.68
C PRO A 141 17.07 5.94 -3.10
N ILE A 142 17.39 6.82 -4.04
CA ILE A 142 17.01 6.74 -5.45
C ILE A 142 18.22 6.32 -6.27
N HIS A 143 18.06 5.26 -7.06
CA HIS A 143 19.04 4.76 -8.01
C HIS A 143 18.34 4.32 -9.30
N PHE A 144 19.12 4.04 -10.34
CA PHE A 144 18.63 3.41 -11.56
C PHE A 144 17.94 2.08 -11.22
N ASP A 145 16.68 1.97 -11.62
CA ASP A 145 15.82 0.83 -11.35
C ASP A 145 14.60 0.88 -12.27
N HIS A 146 14.19 -0.29 -12.77
CA HIS A 146 13.01 -0.45 -13.63
C HIS A 146 12.88 0.61 -14.75
N GLU A 147 13.99 0.95 -15.41
CA GLU A 147 14.09 2.08 -16.36
C GLU A 147 13.09 2.03 -17.52
N LYS A 148 12.66 0.82 -17.90
CA LYS A 148 11.58 0.60 -18.88
C LYS A 148 10.29 1.34 -18.51
N TRP A 149 10.01 1.46 -17.20
CA TRP A 149 8.78 2.03 -16.66
C TRP A 149 8.98 3.40 -16.03
N LEU A 150 10.15 3.64 -15.43
CA LEU A 150 10.40 4.83 -14.59
C LEU A 150 11.22 5.93 -15.29
N GLY A 151 11.74 5.67 -16.49
CA GLY A 151 12.61 6.60 -17.22
C GLY A 151 14.07 6.16 -17.23
N LYS A 152 14.88 6.86 -18.02
CA LYS A 152 16.30 6.53 -18.29
C LYS A 152 17.27 7.42 -17.51
N THR A 153 16.75 8.34 -16.70
CA THR A 153 17.55 9.28 -15.90
C THR A 153 17.13 9.22 -14.43
N ILE A 154 18.06 9.52 -13.53
CA ILE A 154 17.77 9.63 -12.10
C ILE A 154 16.65 10.65 -11.83
N SER A 155 16.61 11.75 -12.59
CA SER A 155 15.58 12.78 -12.44
C SER A 155 14.17 12.27 -12.80
N GLU A 156 14.02 11.50 -13.87
CA GLU A 156 12.74 10.87 -14.25
C GLU A 156 12.29 9.87 -13.18
N ILE A 157 13.21 9.01 -12.73
CA ILE A 157 12.94 8.02 -11.67
C ILE A 157 12.55 8.73 -10.37
N ALA A 158 13.22 9.82 -10.03
CA ALA A 158 12.92 10.62 -8.86
C ALA A 158 11.55 11.28 -8.95
N ALA A 159 11.17 11.81 -10.12
CA ALA A 159 9.86 12.39 -10.34
C ALA A 159 8.73 11.34 -10.17
N GLU A 160 8.93 10.12 -10.69
CA GLU A 160 7.98 9.02 -10.49
C GLU A 160 7.81 8.68 -9.00
N LYS A 161 8.90 8.57 -8.25
CA LYS A 161 8.86 8.25 -6.82
C LYS A 161 8.29 9.39 -5.98
N ALA A 162 8.62 10.64 -6.31
CA ALA A 162 8.10 11.84 -5.65
C ALA A 162 6.58 12.01 -5.85
N GLY A 163 5.97 11.28 -6.80
CA GLY A 163 4.53 11.28 -7.02
C GLY A 163 3.69 10.80 -5.83
N ILE A 164 4.30 10.24 -4.78
CA ILE A 164 3.62 9.94 -3.51
C ILE A 164 3.46 11.16 -2.59
N ILE A 165 4.20 12.25 -2.84
CA ILE A 165 4.16 13.46 -2.03
C ILE A 165 2.86 14.21 -2.33
N LYS A 166 1.94 14.20 -1.35
CA LYS A 166 0.64 14.89 -1.45
C LYS A 166 0.69 16.28 -0.79
N PRO A 167 -0.13 17.25 -1.21
CA PRO A 167 -0.30 18.50 -0.49
C PRO A 167 -0.61 18.26 0.99
N GLY A 168 0.11 18.92 1.89
CA GLY A 168 -0.04 18.75 3.35
C GLY A 168 0.73 17.58 3.97
N SER A 169 1.37 16.70 3.16
CA SER A 169 2.22 15.60 3.64
C SER A 169 3.67 16.00 3.96
N THR A 170 3.99 17.28 3.77
CA THR A 170 5.28 17.89 4.11
C THR A 170 5.04 19.06 5.06
N ARG A 171 5.84 19.15 6.14
CA ARG A 171 5.96 20.37 6.94
C ARG A 171 7.34 20.96 6.65
N GLY A 172 7.36 22.14 6.03
CA GLY A 172 8.54 23.00 5.97
C GLY A 172 8.70 23.78 7.26
#